data_AF-A0A9W4TA35-F1
#
_entry.id   AF-A0A9W4TA35-F1
#
_cell.length_a   1.000
_cell.length_b   1.000
_cell.length_c   1.000
_cell.angle_alpha   90.00
_cell.angle_beta   90.00
_cell.angle_gamma   90.00
#
_symmetry.space_group_name_H-M   'P 1'
#
loop_
_entity.id
_entity.type
_entity.pdbx_description
1 polymer ?
#
loop_
_entity_poly.entity_id
_entity_poly.type
_entity_poly.pdbx_seq_one_letter_code
_entity_poly.pdbx_strand_id
1 'polypeptide(L)' 'MALAPPVVASFEWTIDAARELIRLRRENHDDFEFVPNNRHERIWRTISNQLFLNRG' A
#
# COMPACT_ATOMS: atom_id res chain seq x y z
N MET A 1 16.59 4.36 -37.98
CA MET A 1 16.89 4.23 -36.54
C MET A 1 15.57 4.20 -35.79
N ALA A 2 15.20 3.06 -35.21
CA ALA A 2 14.02 2.97 -34.36
C ALA A 2 14.38 3.49 -32.95
N LEU A 3 13.59 4.41 -32.41
CA LEU A 3 13.72 4.88 -31.04
C LEU A 3 13.40 3.72 -30.09
N ALA A 4 14.33 3.38 -29.21
CA ALA A 4 14.08 2.38 -28.17
C ALA A 4 12.90 2.86 -27.28
N PRO A 5 11.95 1.98 -26.92
CA PRO A 5 10.84 2.36 -26.06
C PRO A 5 11.36 2.86 -24.71
N PRO A 6 10.66 3.81 -24.06
CA PRO A 6 11.07 4.33 -22.77
C PRO A 6 11.16 3.18 -21.76
N VAL A 7 12.30 3.06 -21.10
CA VAL A 7 12.48 2.12 -19.98
C VAL A 7 11.64 2.65 -18.82
N VAL A 8 10.45 2.09 -18.65
CA VAL A 8 9.64 2.34 -17.46
C VAL A 8 10.28 1.56 -16.33
N ALA A 9 10.96 2.25 -15.41
CA ALA A 9 11.41 1.62 -14.17
C ALA A 9 10.19 1.06 -13.44
N SER A 10 10.22 -0.23 -13.11
CA SER A 10 9.19 -0.86 -12.28
C SER A 10 9.18 -0.20 -10.91
N PHE A 11 7.99 0.17 -10.43
CA PHE A 11 7.84 0.62 -9.06
C PHE A 11 8.29 -0.49 -8.10
N GLU A 12 9.20 -0.15 -7.20
CA GLU A 12 9.68 -1.04 -6.16
C GLU A 12 9.48 -0.35 -4.80
N TRP A 13 8.86 -1.06 -3.86
CA TRP A 13 8.74 -0.58 -2.50
C TRP A 13 10.10 -0.65 -1.80
N THR A 14 10.44 0.37 -1.02
CA THR A 14 11.55 0.24 -0.07
C THR A 14 11.22 -0.82 0.99
N ILE A 15 12.24 -1.42 1.60
CA ILE A 15 12.04 -2.46 2.62
C ILE A 15 11.26 -1.90 3.81
N ASP A 16 11.59 -0.69 4.27
CA ASP A 16 10.92 -0.05 5.41
C ASP A 16 9.46 0.29 5.08
N ALA A 17 9.22 0.73 3.85
CA ALA A 17 7.90 0.97 3.34
C ALA A 17 7.01 -0.28 3.34
N ALA A 18 7.56 -1.42 2.91
CA ALA A 18 6.86 -2.69 2.91
C ALA A 18 6.61 -3.19 4.34
N ARG A 19 7.58 -3.05 5.25
CA ARG A 19 7.45 -3.42 6.66
C ARG A 19 6.32 -2.62 7.34
N GLU A 20 6.27 -1.32 7.11
CA GLU A 20 5.24 -0.47 7.68
C GLU A 20 3.84 -0.82 7.14
N LEU A 21 3.72 -1.09 5.84
CA LEU A 21 2.47 -1.57 5.25
C LEU A 21 1.99 -2.88 5.92
N ILE A 22 2.91 -3.83 6.14
CA ILE A 22 2.60 -5.10 6.80
C ILE A 22 2.15 -4.86 8.25
N ARG A 23 2.81 -3.95 8.98
CA ARG A 23 2.44 -3.59 10.36
C ARG A 23 1.02 -3.02 10.40
N LEU A 24 0.74 -2.00 9.60
CA LEU A 24 -0.58 -1.35 9.55
C LEU A 24 -1.69 -2.34 9.14
N ARG A 25 -1.43 -3.23 8.18
CA ARG A 25 -2.39 -4.28 7.80
C ARG A 25 -2.68 -5.23 8.97
N ARG A 26 -1.67 -5.58 9.77
CA ARG A 26 -1.85 -6.44 10.94
C ARG A 26 -2.63 -5.73 12.04
N GLU A 27 -2.42 -4.43 12.22
CA GLU A 27 -3.18 -3.62 13.20
C GLU A 27 -4.65 -3.49 12.83
N ASN A 28 -4.97 -3.45 11.53
CA ASN A 28 -6.34 -3.40 11.03
C ASN A 28 -6.89 -4.82 10.74
N HIS A 29 -6.27 -5.89 11.24
CA HIS A 29 -6.66 -7.26 10.90
C HIS A 29 -8.13 -7.54 11.23
N ASP A 30 -8.58 -7.10 12.41
CA ASP A 30 -9.94 -7.29 12.88
C ASP A 30 -10.94 -6.56 11.97
N ASP A 31 -10.63 -5.34 11.54
CA ASP A 31 -11.50 -4.59 10.62
C ASP A 31 -11.73 -5.35 9.31
N PHE A 32 -10.72 -6.07 8.80
CA PHE A 32 -10.89 -6.92 7.63
C PHE A 32 -11.80 -8.14 7.88
N GLU A 33 -11.87 -8.65 9.10
CA GLU A 33 -12.76 -9.77 9.47
C GLU A 33 -14.20 -9.31 9.71
N PHE A 34 -14.39 -8.15 10.34
CA PHE A 34 -15.72 -7.64 10.69
C PHE A 34 -16.42 -6.91 9.54
N VAL A 35 -15.66 -6.34 8.60
CA VAL A 35 -16.20 -5.55 7.50
C VAL A 35 -16.41 -6.44 6.27
N PRO A 36 -17.60 -6.41 5.63
CA PRO A 36 -17.83 -7.11 4.38
C PRO A 36 -16.81 -6.71 3.30
N ASN A 37 -16.35 -7.67 2.49
CA ASN A 37 -15.28 -7.47 1.51
C ASN A 37 -15.49 -6.26 0.59
N ASN A 38 -16.74 -5.93 0.24
CA ASN A 38 -17.06 -4.76 -0.59
C ASN A 38 -16.74 -3.39 0.07
N ARG A 39 -16.34 -3.39 1.34
CA ARG A 39 -15.95 -2.19 2.10
C ARG A 39 -14.49 -2.19 2.54
N HIS A 40 -13.70 -3.19 2.14
CA HIS A 40 -12.26 -3.25 2.41
C HIS A 40 -11.49 -2.08 1.79
N GLU A 41 -12.00 -1.48 0.71
CA GLU A 41 -11.41 -0.26 0.12
C GLU A 41 -11.25 0.85 1.15
N ARG A 42 -12.22 1.02 2.06
CA ARG A 42 -12.15 2.05 3.10
C ARG A 42 -11.00 1.78 4.07
N ILE A 43 -10.78 0.52 4.43
CA ILE A 43 -9.69 0.12 5.33
C ILE A 43 -8.34 0.36 4.65
N TRP A 44 -8.22 -0.04 3.37
CA TRP A 44 -7.02 0.25 2.58
C TRP A 44 -6.73 1.74 2.44
N ARG A 45 -7.76 2.58 2.29
CA ARG A 45 -7.61 4.05 2.25
C ARG A 45 -7.10 4.62 3.57
N THR A 46 -7.54 4.07 4.71
CA THR A 46 -7.00 4.43 6.03
C THR A 46 -5.53 4.05 6.14
N ILE A 47 -5.19 2.81 5.78
CA ILE A 47 -3.80 2.31 5.80
C ILE A 47 -2.91 3.15 4.89
N SER A 48 -3.35 3.49 3.68
CA SER A 48 -2.55 4.33 2.77
C SER A 48 -2.29 5.71 3.36
N ASN A 49 -3.30 6.34 3.95
CA ASN A 49 -3.13 7.66 4.57
C ASN A 49 -2.12 7.63 5.72
N GLN A 50 -2.19 6.61 6.59
CA GLN A 50 -1.24 6.41 7.67
C GLN A 50 0.18 6.16 7.14
N LEU A 51 0.31 5.36 6.08
CA LEU A 51 1.59 5.07 5.45
C LEU A 51 2.25 6.32 4.85
N PHE A 52 1.46 7.25 4.31
CA PHE A 52 1.96 8.55 3.83
C PHE A 52 2.33 9.49 4.97
N LEU A 53 1.49 9.58 6.01
CA LEU A 53 1.74 10.44 7.17
C LEU A 53 2.99 10.04 7.96
N ASN A 54 3.24 8.73 8.11
CA ASN A 54 4.41 8.22 8.83
C ASN A 54 5.73 8.36 8.05
N ARG A 55 5.69 8.84 6.80
CA ARG A 55 6.87 9.12 5.96
C ARG A 55 7.14 10.61 5.73
N GLY A 56 6.25 11.48 6.21
CA GLY A 56 6.37 12.94 6.11
C GLY A 56 7.26 13.54 7.19
#